data_AF-X6PE67-F1
#
_entry.id   AF-X6PE67-F1
#
_cell.length_a   1.000
_cell.length_b   1.000
_cell.length_c   1.000
_cell.angle_alpha   90.00
_cell.angle_beta   90.00
_cell.angle_gamma   90.00
#
_symmetry.space_group_name_H-M   'P 1'
#
loop_
_entity.id
_entity.type
_entity.pdbx_description
1 polymer ?
#
loop_
_entity_poly.entity_id
_entity_poly.type
_entity_poly.pdbx_seq_one_letter_code
_entity_poly.pdbx_strand_id
1 'polypeptide(L)'
;MPYKAFIYLEKEMHKVTLAFLKLKRLKEKVIEIINTNSKARDYILHFKIADNNGQYITSNRELRIAFKTRPVLFFIHFIQNNNDDEKKYPENEKKENEFHNIVKYKSLDTEIDNDVLWNEANKKAHEMVNEMVNNKQQGIVVVATNIDQLAKSNHQLPQYD
;
A
#
# COMPACT_ATOMS: atom_id res chain seq x y z
N MET A 1 -14.69 19.91 -20.80
CA MET A 1 -13.59 18.93 -20.95
C MET A 1 -13.76 17.86 -19.88
N PRO A 2 -13.69 16.57 -20.20
CA PRO A 2 -13.86 15.52 -19.21
C PRO A 2 -12.62 15.37 -18.34
N TYR A 3 -12.82 14.99 -17.08
CA TYR A 3 -11.76 14.82 -16.09
C TYR A 3 -11.21 13.39 -16.17
N LYS A 4 -9.92 13.25 -16.46
CA LYS A 4 -9.24 11.95 -16.54
C LYS A 4 -8.54 11.66 -15.22
N ALA A 5 -8.68 10.44 -14.73
CA ALA A 5 -7.98 9.95 -13.56
C ALA A 5 -7.64 8.47 -13.73
N PHE A 6 -6.76 7.98 -12.88
CA PHE A 6 -6.44 6.57 -12.76
C PHE A 6 -6.89 6.07 -11.40
N ILE A 7 -7.49 4.89 -11.38
CA ILE A 7 -7.93 4.20 -10.17
C ILE A 7 -7.08 2.95 -10.03
N TYR A 8 -6.37 2.85 -8.93
CA TYR A 8 -5.63 1.67 -8.52
C TYR A 8 -6.53 0.80 -7.65
N LEU A 9 -6.85 -0.38 -8.17
CA LEU A 9 -7.71 -1.37 -7.53
C LEU A 9 -6.95 -2.69 -7.50
N GLU A 10 -6.69 -3.21 -6.30
CA GLU A 10 -5.89 -4.42 -6.09
C GLU A 10 -4.47 -4.30 -6.71
N LYS A 11 -4.26 -4.88 -7.90
CA LYS A 11 -3.01 -4.85 -8.65
C LYS A 11 -3.20 -4.29 -10.08
N GLU A 12 -4.35 -3.70 -10.36
CA GLU A 12 -4.71 -3.18 -11.68
C GLU A 12 -4.94 -1.66 -11.64
N MET A 13 -4.52 -1.00 -12.72
CA MET A 13 -4.69 0.42 -12.93
C MET A 13 -5.76 0.67 -13.99
N HIS A 14 -6.87 1.29 -13.60
CA HIS A 14 -8.00 1.59 -14.49
C HIS A 14 -8.06 3.06 -14.82
N LYS A 15 -8.01 3.39 -16.12
CA LYS A 15 -8.21 4.76 -16.58
C LYS A 15 -9.71 5.09 -16.60
N VAL A 16 -10.10 6.13 -15.87
CA VAL A 16 -11.49 6.59 -15.83
C VAL A 16 -11.63 8.01 -16.35
N THR A 17 -12.83 8.28 -16.86
CA THR A 17 -13.22 9.59 -17.35
C THR A 17 -14.50 10.02 -16.65
N LEU A 18 -14.48 11.17 -15.98
CA LEU A 18 -15.62 11.75 -15.28
C LEU A 18 -16.12 12.99 -16.03
N ALA A 19 -17.42 13.04 -16.30
CA ALA A 19 -18.05 14.25 -16.85
C ALA A 19 -18.09 15.40 -15.82
N PHE A 20 -18.19 15.06 -14.53
CA PHE A 20 -18.25 16.01 -13.43
C PHE A 20 -17.43 15.53 -12.23
N LEU A 21 -16.72 16.46 -11.57
CA LEU A 21 -16.02 16.21 -10.31
C LEU A 21 -17.01 16.15 -9.13
N LYS A 22 -17.74 15.03 -9.06
CA LYS A 22 -18.61 14.68 -7.94
C LYS A 22 -18.16 13.35 -7.38
N LEU A 23 -17.95 13.28 -6.06
CA LEU A 23 -17.51 12.07 -5.37
C LEU A 23 -18.47 10.91 -5.59
N LYS A 24 -19.78 11.18 -5.64
CA LYS A 24 -20.79 10.17 -6.00
C LYS A 24 -20.50 9.52 -7.35
N ARG A 25 -20.15 10.31 -8.37
CA ARG A 25 -19.84 9.80 -9.73
C ARG A 25 -18.54 8.99 -9.76
N LEU A 26 -17.55 9.40 -8.97
CA LEU A 26 -16.32 8.62 -8.82
C LEU A 26 -16.60 7.26 -8.15
N LYS A 27 -17.39 7.23 -7.07
CA LYS A 27 -17.80 5.99 -6.41
C LYS A 27 -18.56 5.06 -7.34
N GLU A 28 -19.50 5.59 -8.12
CA GLU A 28 -20.22 4.82 -9.16
C GLU A 28 -19.25 4.18 -10.16
N LYS A 29 -18.21 4.90 -10.59
CA LYS A 29 -17.18 4.36 -11.49
C LYS A 29 -16.32 3.27 -10.85
N VAL A 30 -15.98 3.41 -9.56
CA VAL A 30 -15.26 2.35 -8.81
C VAL A 30 -16.10 1.08 -8.74
N ILE A 31 -17.39 1.20 -8.45
CA ILE A 31 -18.32 0.06 -8.40
C ILE A 31 -18.41 -0.63 -9.77
N GLU A 32 -18.51 0.14 -10.86
CA GLU A 32 -18.51 -0.38 -12.23
C GLU A 32 -17.27 -1.23 -12.54
N ILE A 33 -16.08 -0.75 -12.13
CA ILE A 33 -14.83 -1.49 -12.29
C ILE A 33 -14.84 -2.79 -11.48
N ILE A 34 -15.20 -2.73 -10.20
CA ILE A 34 -15.28 -3.90 -9.31
C ILE A 34 -16.19 -4.98 -9.89
N ASN A 35 -17.38 -4.59 -10.35
CA ASN A 35 -18.37 -5.50 -10.90
C ASN A 35 -17.94 -6.13 -12.23
N THR A 36 -17.04 -5.48 -12.98
CA THR A 36 -16.54 -6.00 -14.25
C THR A 36 -15.43 -7.03 -14.03
N ASN A 37 -14.63 -6.87 -12.97
CA ASN A 37 -13.44 -7.69 -12.73
C ASN A 37 -13.66 -8.91 -11.83
N SER A 38 -14.78 -9.03 -11.11
CA SER A 38 -14.99 -10.12 -10.15
C SER A 38 -16.03 -11.16 -10.61
N LYS A 39 -15.74 -12.44 -10.34
CA LYS A 39 -16.75 -13.53 -10.27
C LYS A 39 -17.58 -13.45 -8.98
N ALA A 40 -17.31 -12.48 -8.09
CA ALA A 40 -17.88 -12.37 -6.77
C ALA A 40 -19.05 -11.36 -6.81
N ARG A 41 -20.21 -11.86 -7.23
CA ARG A 41 -21.44 -11.08 -7.45
C ARG A 41 -22.07 -10.46 -6.20
N ASP A 42 -21.63 -10.81 -4.98
CA ASP A 42 -22.50 -10.61 -3.81
C ASP A 42 -21.91 -9.80 -2.64
N TYR A 43 -20.69 -9.27 -2.74
CA TYR A 43 -20.18 -8.39 -1.68
C TYR A 43 -20.43 -6.92 -2.03
N ILE A 44 -21.36 -6.29 -1.29
CA ILE A 44 -21.39 -4.84 -1.14
C ILE A 44 -20.09 -4.46 -0.42
N LEU A 45 -19.03 -4.29 -1.20
CA LEU A 45 -17.74 -3.93 -0.67
C LEU A 45 -17.82 -2.47 -0.20
N HIS A 46 -17.85 -2.28 1.12
CA HIS A 46 -17.61 -0.97 1.69
C HIS A 46 -16.17 -0.60 1.35
N PHE A 47 -15.95 0.54 0.68
CA PHE A 47 -14.62 0.99 0.32
C PHE A 47 -14.43 2.48 0.64
N LYS A 48 -13.16 2.85 0.82
CA LYS A 48 -12.68 4.23 0.89
C LYS A 48 -11.80 4.51 -0.32
N ILE A 49 -11.78 5.77 -0.73
CA ILE A 49 -10.94 6.27 -1.81
C ILE A 49 -9.89 7.18 -1.20
N ALA A 50 -8.62 6.92 -1.44
CA ALA A 50 -7.51 7.80 -1.08
C ALA A 50 -6.93 8.49 -2.33
N ASP A 51 -6.42 9.71 -2.17
CA ASP A 51 -5.68 10.43 -3.22
C ASP A 51 -4.19 10.01 -3.29
N ASN A 52 -3.41 10.64 -4.17
CA ASN A 52 -1.96 10.41 -4.30
C ASN A 52 -1.17 10.60 -2.99
N ASN A 53 -1.68 11.38 -2.04
CA ASN A 53 -1.03 11.63 -0.76
C ASN A 53 -1.47 10.63 0.32
N GLY A 54 -2.27 9.62 -0.05
CA GLY A 54 -2.88 8.68 0.87
C GLY A 54 -4.01 9.28 1.71
N GLN A 55 -4.50 10.48 1.39
CA GLN A 55 -5.58 11.13 2.13
C GLN A 55 -6.94 10.64 1.65
N TYR A 56 -7.80 10.26 2.60
CA TYR A 56 -9.14 9.79 2.27
C TYR A 56 -10.03 10.92 1.76
N ILE A 57 -10.68 10.67 0.62
CA ILE A 57 -11.62 11.60 -0.01
C ILE A 57 -13.02 11.29 0.49
N THR A 58 -13.55 12.17 1.33
CA THR A 58 -14.89 12.05 1.94
C THR A 58 -15.87 13.08 1.39
N SER A 59 -15.39 14.10 0.68
CA SER A 59 -16.18 15.22 0.16
C SER A 59 -15.85 15.59 -1.30
N ASN A 60 -16.73 16.35 -1.94
CA ASN A 60 -16.48 16.92 -3.27
C ASN A 60 -15.33 17.94 -3.26
N ARG A 61 -15.07 18.59 -2.12
CA ARG A 61 -14.00 19.58 -1.99
C ARG A 61 -12.64 18.89 -2.05
N GLU A 62 -12.46 17.82 -1.28
CA GLU A 62 -11.24 17.01 -1.30
C GLU A 62 -11.01 16.40 -2.68
N LEU A 63 -12.07 15.91 -3.34
CA LEU A 63 -11.98 15.42 -4.72
C LEU A 63 -11.42 16.50 -5.67
N ARG A 64 -11.93 17.75 -5.58
CA ARG A 64 -11.43 18.85 -6.40
C ARG A 64 -9.98 19.19 -6.10
N ILE A 65 -9.55 19.06 -4.84
CA ILE A 65 -8.16 19.27 -4.44
C ILE A 65 -7.27 18.18 -5.04
N ALA A 66 -7.66 16.91 -4.96
CA ALA A 66 -6.91 15.80 -5.56
C ALA A 66 -6.70 15.98 -7.07
N PHE A 67 -7.69 16.54 -7.79
CA PHE A 67 -7.57 16.86 -9.22
C PHE A 67 -6.63 18.04 -9.56
N LYS A 68 -6.12 18.77 -8.56
CA LYS A 68 -5.08 19.79 -8.77
C LYS A 68 -3.69 19.17 -8.86
N THR A 69 -3.48 18.00 -8.27
CA THR A 69 -2.21 17.25 -8.32
C THR A 69 -2.16 16.40 -9.59
N ARG A 70 -1.04 16.38 -10.29
CA ARG A 70 -0.84 15.55 -11.50
C ARG A 70 0.30 14.56 -11.28
N PRO A 71 0.15 13.28 -11.69
CA PRO A 71 -1.05 12.65 -12.25
C PRO A 71 -2.17 12.49 -11.21
N VAL A 72 -3.44 12.40 -11.65
CA VAL A 72 -4.58 12.15 -10.73
C VAL A 72 -4.72 10.64 -10.51
N LEU A 73 -4.30 10.16 -9.34
CA LEU A 73 -4.34 8.75 -8.93
C LEU A 73 -5.27 8.61 -7.72
N PHE A 74 -6.05 7.53 -7.71
CA PHE A 74 -6.90 7.17 -6.59
C PHE A 74 -6.65 5.73 -6.18
N PHE A 75 -6.55 5.48 -4.89
CA PHE A 75 -6.37 4.14 -4.32
C PHE A 75 -7.66 3.69 -3.65
N ILE A 76 -8.09 2.46 -3.94
CA ILE A 76 -9.31 1.88 -3.38
C ILE A 76 -8.94 0.96 -2.23
N HIS A 77 -9.42 1.29 -1.03
CA HIS A 77 -9.22 0.49 0.17
C HIS A 77 -10.55 -0.15 0.58
N PHE A 78 -10.61 -1.48 0.54
CA PHE A 78 -11.77 -2.24 0.98
C PHE A 78 -11.84 -2.35 2.51
N ILE A 79 -13.05 -2.27 3.04
CA ILE A 79 -13.36 -2.45 4.45
C ILE A 79 -14.13 -3.76 4.59
N GLN A 80 -13.59 -4.69 5.37
CA GLN A 80 -14.33 -5.89 5.78
C GLN A 80 -15.21 -5.53 6.98
N ASN A 81 -16.52 -5.78 6.87
CA ASN A 81 -17.42 -5.70 8.03
C ASN A 81 -17.28 -7.00 8.81
N ASN A 82 -16.48 -7.00 9.89
CA ASN A 82 -16.52 -8.07 10.87
C ASN A 82 -17.71 -7.84 11.79
N ASN A 83 -18.89 -8.33 11.41
CA ASN A 83 -19.95 -8.58 12.37
C ASN A 83 -19.74 -9.98 12.92
N ASP A 84 -19.47 -10.07 14.22
CA ASP A 84 -19.60 -11.26 15.05
C ASP A 84 -20.94 -11.94 14.77
N ASP A 85 -20.90 -13.16 14.24
CA ASP A 85 -21.87 -14.21 14.51
C ASP A 85 -21.19 -15.55 14.23
N GLU A 86 -21.03 -16.34 15.29
CA GLU A 86 -20.54 -17.72 15.29
C GLU A 86 -21.23 -18.55 14.20
N LYS A 87 -20.53 -18.83 13.10
CA LYS A 87 -20.83 -20.00 12.25
C LYS A 87 -19.55 -20.75 11.92
N LYS A 88 -19.38 -21.82 12.71
CA LYS A 88 -18.56 -23.01 12.53
C LYS A 88 -18.12 -23.24 11.07
N TYR A 89 -16.82 -23.13 10.83
CA TYR A 89 -16.14 -23.59 9.61
C TYR A 89 -16.51 -25.04 9.27
N PRO A 90 -16.62 -25.42 7.99
CA PRO A 90 -15.97 -26.63 7.53
C PRO A 90 -14.53 -26.26 7.16
N GLU A 91 -13.59 -26.77 7.96
CA GLU A 91 -12.18 -26.93 7.56
C GLU A 91 -12.12 -27.48 6.13
N ASN A 92 -11.40 -26.77 5.25
CA ASN A 92 -10.46 -27.38 4.31
C ASN A 92 -9.59 -26.29 3.64
N GLU A 93 -8.38 -26.21 4.21
CA GLU A 93 -7.09 -25.90 3.61
C GLU A 93 -6.79 -24.56 2.91
N LYS A 94 -5.86 -23.85 3.58
CA LYS A 94 -4.78 -23.00 3.05
C LYS A 94 -5.17 -21.60 2.57
N LYS A 95 -5.23 -20.66 3.54
CA LYS A 95 -4.75 -19.27 3.45
C LYS A 95 -4.82 -18.62 4.85
N GLU A 96 -4.01 -19.15 5.77
CA GLU A 96 -3.81 -18.51 7.07
C GLU A 96 -2.76 -17.39 6.96
N ASN A 97 -3.06 -16.28 7.64
CA ASN A 97 -2.14 -15.25 8.13
C ASN A 97 -1.64 -14.12 7.20
N GLU A 98 -2.54 -13.30 6.64
CA GLU A 98 -2.15 -11.97 6.12
C GLU A 98 -3.09 -10.82 6.50
N PHE A 99 -3.79 -10.90 7.66
CA PHE A 99 -4.71 -9.83 8.09
C PHE A 99 -4.52 -9.33 9.53
N HIS A 100 -3.43 -9.70 10.18
CA HIS A 100 -3.04 -9.12 11.48
C HIS A 100 -1.68 -8.45 11.38
N ASN A 101 -1.64 -7.27 10.74
CA ASN A 101 -0.64 -6.22 10.98
C ASN A 101 -1.04 -4.92 10.25
N ILE A 102 -2.24 -4.39 10.51
CA ILE A 102 -2.61 -3.01 10.13
C ILE A 102 -2.24 -2.06 11.29
N VAL A 103 -1.01 -2.15 11.77
CA VAL A 103 -0.38 -1.12 12.61
C VAL A 103 1.08 -1.05 12.18
N LYS A 104 1.48 0.09 11.60
CA LYS A 104 2.81 0.44 11.03
C LYS A 104 3.15 -0.13 9.64
N TYR A 105 2.59 0.48 8.59
CA TYR A 105 3.38 0.82 7.41
C TYR A 105 3.05 2.25 6.97
N LYS A 106 3.58 3.21 7.74
CA LYS A 106 3.98 4.52 7.19
C LYS A 106 5.40 4.32 6.68
N SER A 107 5.53 3.96 5.41
CA SER A 107 6.70 4.20 4.53
C SER A 107 6.52 3.27 3.33
N LEU A 108 5.72 3.68 2.35
CA LEU A 108 5.69 3.03 1.06
C LEU A 108 5.99 4.07 -0.02
N ASP A 109 7.15 4.72 0.12
CA ASP A 109 7.90 5.19 -1.04
C ASP A 109 8.54 3.96 -1.69
N THR A 110 7.74 3.06 -2.27
CA THR A 110 8.28 2.01 -3.13
C THR A 110 8.51 2.60 -4.51
N GLU A 111 9.63 3.30 -4.66
CA GLU A 111 10.46 3.04 -5.84
C GLU A 111 10.82 1.55 -5.76
N ILE A 112 10.04 0.71 -6.44
CA ILE A 112 10.52 -0.62 -6.80
C ILE A 112 11.62 -0.34 -7.80
N ASP A 113 12.83 -0.19 -7.27
CA ASP A 113 14.01 -0.12 -8.11
C ASP A 113 14.02 -1.39 -8.96
N ASN A 114 14.30 -1.27 -10.26
CA ASN A 114 14.29 -2.42 -11.18
C ASN A 114 15.42 -3.42 -10.88
N ASP A 115 16.24 -3.14 -9.86
CA ASP A 115 17.30 -4.00 -9.38
C ASP A 115 16.73 -5.17 -8.55
N VAL A 116 16.67 -6.33 -9.20
CA VAL A 116 16.23 -7.61 -8.60
C VAL A 116 17.05 -7.95 -7.35
N LEU A 117 18.36 -7.67 -7.36
CA LEU A 117 19.25 -8.01 -6.25
C LEU A 117 18.98 -7.12 -5.03
N TRP A 118 18.70 -5.84 -5.26
CA TRP A 118 18.30 -4.91 -4.20
C TRP A 118 16.99 -5.33 -3.53
N ASN A 119 16.00 -5.72 -4.34
CA ASN A 119 14.71 -6.18 -3.83
C ASN A 119 14.82 -7.48 -3.02
N GLU A 120 15.61 -8.44 -3.47
CA GLU A 120 15.89 -9.67 -2.72
C GLU A 120 16.62 -9.39 -1.41
N ALA A 121 17.62 -8.51 -1.43
CA ALA A 121 18.37 -8.12 -0.23
C ALA A 121 17.48 -7.42 0.81
N ASN A 122 16.61 -6.49 0.37
CA ASN A 122 15.67 -5.81 1.26
C ASN A 122 14.61 -6.75 1.84
N LYS A 123 14.13 -7.72 1.05
CA LYS A 123 13.23 -8.76 1.55
C LYS A 123 13.88 -9.55 2.68
N LYS A 124 15.13 -9.99 2.49
CA LYS A 124 15.89 -10.72 3.53
C LYS A 124 16.14 -9.87 4.77
N ALA A 125 16.45 -8.59 4.60
CA ALA A 125 16.62 -7.66 5.72
C ALA A 125 15.33 -7.52 6.55
N HIS A 126 14.17 -7.45 5.88
CA HIS A 126 12.87 -7.44 6.55
C HIS A 126 12.62 -8.73 7.35
N GLU A 127 12.96 -9.89 6.80
CA GLU A 127 12.85 -11.17 7.51
C GLU A 127 13.72 -11.17 8.78
N MET A 128 14.96 -10.68 8.69
CA MET A 128 15.87 -10.56 9.85
C MET A 128 15.32 -9.59 10.92
N VAL A 129 14.74 -8.46 10.52
CA VAL A 129 14.10 -7.52 11.46
C VAL A 129 12.93 -8.17 12.19
N ASN A 130 12.08 -8.92 11.48
CA ASN A 130 10.96 -9.62 12.09
C ASN A 130 11.43 -10.68 13.10
N GLU A 131 12.48 -11.42 12.77
CA GLU A 131 13.10 -12.36 13.69
C GLU A 131 13.64 -11.66 14.95
N MET A 132 14.36 -10.54 14.78
CA MET A 132 14.86 -9.74 15.90
C MET A 132 13.73 -9.23 16.80
N VAL A 133 12.62 -8.77 16.21
CA VAL A 133 11.43 -8.33 16.96
C VAL A 133 10.83 -9.48 17.76
N ASN A 134 10.66 -10.66 17.15
CA ASN A 134 10.13 -11.85 17.83
C ASN A 134 11.04 -12.31 18.98
N ASN A 135 12.35 -12.21 18.78
CA ASN A 135 13.35 -12.57 19.78
C ASN A 135 13.64 -11.45 20.80
N LYS A 136 12.93 -10.31 20.73
CA LYS A 136 13.15 -9.11 21.57
C LYS A 136 14.60 -8.61 21.55
N GLN A 137 15.29 -8.78 20.42
CA GLN A 137 16.65 -8.32 20.20
C GLN A 137 16.66 -6.89 19.66
N GLN A 138 17.69 -6.13 20.04
CA GLN A 138 17.93 -4.79 19.51
C GLN A 138 19.19 -4.81 18.64
N GLY A 139 19.15 -4.09 17.52
CA GLY A 139 20.27 -3.99 16.60
C GLY A 139 19.88 -3.24 15.33
N ILE A 140 20.86 -3.07 14.45
CA ILE A 140 20.69 -2.39 13.17
C ILE A 140 20.99 -3.41 12.06
N VAL A 141 20.06 -3.55 11.12
CA VAL A 141 20.27 -4.31 9.89
C VAL A 141 20.69 -3.32 8.81
N VAL A 142 21.86 -3.55 8.20
CA VAL A 142 22.40 -2.70 7.13
C VAL A 142 22.42 -3.50 5.84
N VAL A 143 21.82 -2.95 4.78
CA VAL A 143 21.86 -3.49 3.42
C VAL A 143 22.72 -2.56 2.57
N ALA A 144 23.75 -3.11 1.93
CA ALA A 144 24.66 -2.34 1.10
C ALA A 144 25.12 -3.17 -0.10
N THR A 145 25.28 -2.51 -1.25
CA THR A 145 25.82 -3.11 -2.49
C THR A 145 27.35 -3.20 -2.47
N ASN A 146 28.02 -2.50 -1.55
CA ASN A 146 29.47 -2.44 -1.44
C ASN A 146 29.92 -2.46 0.03
N ILE A 147 30.02 -3.66 0.61
CA ILE A 147 30.38 -3.88 2.02
C ILE A 147 31.81 -3.40 2.35
N ASP A 148 32.70 -3.37 1.34
CA ASP A 148 34.09 -2.95 1.51
C ASP A 148 34.25 -1.46 1.82
N GLN A 149 33.24 -0.65 1.49
CA GLN A 149 33.21 0.78 1.87
C GLN A 149 32.76 1.00 3.32
N LEU A 150 31.94 0.11 3.88
CA LEU A 150 31.52 0.16 5.29
C LEU A 150 32.68 -0.16 6.24
N ALA A 151 33.58 -1.05 5.85
CA ALA A 151 34.74 -1.45 6.66
C ALA A 151 35.84 -0.37 6.75
N LYS A 152 35.86 0.63 5.85
CA LYS A 152 36.98 1.58 5.71
C LYS A 152 36.97 2.78 6.65
N SER A 153 35.87 3.12 7.32
CA SER A 153 35.73 4.45 7.98
C SER A 153 35.96 4.51 9.50
N ASN A 154 36.51 3.48 10.14
CA ASN A 154 36.76 3.50 11.60
C ASN A 154 38.17 3.94 12.03
N HIS A 155 38.99 4.48 11.13
CA HIS A 155 40.27 5.05 11.51
C HIS A 155 40.33 6.55 11.22
N GLN A 156 40.62 7.29 12.31
CA GLN A 156 41.04 8.70 12.41
C GLN A 156 39.93 9.73 12.66
N LEU A 157 39.56 9.86 13.94
CA LEU A 157 39.26 11.19 14.50
C LEU A 157 40.61 11.82 14.89
N PRO A 158 41.00 12.98 14.32
CA PRO A 158 42.13 13.72 14.84
C PRO A 158 41.75 14.30 16.22
N GLN A 159 42.52 13.94 17.24
CA GLN A 159 42.49 14.65 18.51
C GLN A 159 43.12 16.03 18.26
N TYR A 160 42.37 17.08 18.55
CA TYR A 160 42.91 18.43 18.68
C TYR A 160 43.15 18.68 20.17
N ASP A 161 44.41 18.96 20.51
CA ASP A 161 44.85 19.51 21.80
C ASP A 161 44.49 21.00 21.92
#